data_AF-A0A2U8VR32-F1
#
_entry.id   AF-A0A2U8VR32-F1
#
_cell.length_a   1.000
_cell.length_b   1.000
_cell.length_c   1.000
_cell.angle_alpha   90.00
_cell.angle_beta   90.00
_cell.angle_gamma   90.00
#
_symmetry.space_group_name_H-M   'P 1'
#
loop_
_entity.id
_entity.type
_entity.pdbx_description
1 polymer ?
#
loop_
_entity_poly.entity_id
_entity_poly.type
_entity_poly.pdbx_seq_one_letter_code
_entity_poly.pdbx_strand_id
1 'polypeptide(L)'
;MIRIVKHVIVETTEERDRQVEQVEAAIRTRFPEATTEVVQGLLDEDRVVEARLPLHQLAAWRAQRSQLLAQTPDPQPGPARPVDPEPEP
;
A
#
# COMPACT_ATOMS: atom_id res chain seq x y z
N MET A 1 -27.60 -6.56 -14.88
CA MET A 1 -26.29 -6.24 -15.50
C MET A 1 -25.21 -6.71 -14.53
N ILE A 2 -24.30 -7.61 -14.94
CA ILE A 2 -23.25 -8.16 -14.07
C ILE A 2 -21.97 -7.37 -14.33
N ARG A 3 -21.33 -6.81 -13.29
CA ARG A 3 -20.05 -6.10 -13.40
C ARG A 3 -18.98 -6.91 -12.68
N ILE A 4 -18.04 -7.47 -13.44
CA ILE A 4 -16.93 -8.23 -12.87
C ILE A 4 -15.78 -7.25 -12.61
N VAL A 5 -15.28 -7.26 -11.38
CA VAL A 5 -14.19 -6.39 -10.93
C VAL A 5 -13.07 -7.22 -10.30
N LYS A 6 -11.83 -6.78 -10.49
CA LYS A 6 -10.69 -7.32 -9.74
C LYS A 6 -10.58 -6.55 -8.43
N HIS A 7 -10.61 -7.28 -7.32
CA HIS A 7 -10.24 -6.74 -6.02
C HIS A 7 -8.72 -6.85 -5.81
N VAL A 8 -8.12 -5.77 -5.33
CA VAL A 8 -6.70 -5.65 -5.00
C VAL A 8 -6.59 -5.03 -3.61
N ILE A 9 -5.74 -5.62 -2.77
CA ILE A 9 -5.39 -5.10 -1.45
C ILE A 9 -3.91 -4.70 -1.50
N VAL A 10 -3.59 -3.51 -1.02
CA VAL A 10 -2.21 -3.01 -0.90
C VAL A 10 -1.91 -2.71 0.57
N GLU A 11 -0.92 -3.43 1.11
CA GLU A 11 -0.43 -3.29 2.49
C GLU A 11 0.79 -2.36 2.53
N THR A 12 0.83 -1.46 3.51
CA THR A 12 1.92 -0.49 3.72
C THR A 12 2.53 -0.64 5.11
N THR A 13 3.86 -0.76 5.22
CA THR A 13 4.56 -0.97 6.48
C THR A 13 5.00 0.35 7.13
N GLU A 14 4.51 0.58 8.35
CA GLU A 14 4.98 1.48 9.42
C GLU A 14 5.02 3.03 9.27
N GLU A 15 4.72 3.65 8.13
CA GLU A 15 4.41 5.11 8.08
C GLU A 15 3.08 5.38 7.34
N ARG A 16 1.99 5.06 8.06
CA ARG A 16 0.77 4.53 7.44
C ARG A 16 -0.13 5.53 6.71
N ASP A 17 -0.36 6.75 7.18
CA ASP A 17 -1.38 7.60 6.54
C ASP A 17 -0.91 8.23 5.22
N ARG A 18 0.26 8.89 5.21
CA ARG A 18 0.78 9.53 3.99
C ARG A 18 1.06 8.54 2.87
N GLN A 19 1.52 7.34 3.20
CA GLN A 19 1.82 6.32 2.21
C GLN A 19 0.56 5.70 1.62
N VAL A 20 -0.45 5.44 2.46
CA VAL A 20 -1.77 5.00 2.02
C VAL A 20 -2.42 6.03 1.09
N GLU A 21 -2.37 7.32 1.45
CA GLU A 21 -2.86 8.42 0.61
C GLU A 21 -2.13 8.50 -0.74
N GLN A 22 -0.81 8.32 -0.75
CA GLN A 22 -0.01 8.32 -1.98
C GLN A 22 -0.34 7.14 -2.89
N VAL A 23 -0.48 5.94 -2.33
CA VAL A 23 -0.89 4.74 -3.08
C VAL A 23 -2.30 4.93 -3.64
N GLU A 24 -3.22 5.44 -2.82
CA GLU A 24 -4.59 5.70 -3.24
C GLU A 24 -4.62 6.72 -4.40
N ALA A 25 -3.93 7.85 -4.26
CA ALA A 25 -3.83 8.87 -5.29
C ALA A 25 -3.21 8.29 -6.58
N ALA A 26 -2.15 7.51 -6.47
CA ALA A 26 -1.49 6.86 -7.60
C ALA A 26 -2.43 5.89 -8.35
N ILE A 27 -3.27 5.15 -7.61
CA ILE A 27 -4.28 4.26 -8.20
C ILE A 27 -5.35 5.07 -8.91
N ARG A 28 -5.92 6.10 -8.27
CA ARG A 28 -6.97 6.94 -8.90
C ARG A 28 -6.47 7.67 -10.14
N THR A 29 -5.22 8.14 -10.15
CA THR A 29 -4.61 8.79 -11.32
C THR A 29 -4.39 7.82 -12.48
N ARG A 30 -3.92 6.59 -12.22
CA ARG A 30 -3.61 5.60 -13.26
C ARG A 30 -4.84 4.82 -13.74
N PHE A 31 -5.85 4.69 -12.88
CA PHE A 31 -7.05 3.89 -13.10
C PHE A 31 -8.31 4.72 -12.73
N PRO A 32 -8.75 5.65 -13.59
CA PRO A 32 -9.83 6.59 -13.25
C PRO A 32 -11.21 5.93 -13.08
N GLU A 33 -11.38 4.70 -13.56
CA GLU A 33 -12.61 3.91 -13.34
C GLU A 33 -12.51 2.98 -12.12
N ALA A 34 -11.35 2.93 -11.45
CA ALA A 34 -11.20 2.18 -10.22
C ALA A 34 -11.86 2.93 -9.07
N THR A 35 -12.53 2.19 -8.20
CA THR A 35 -12.96 2.71 -6.89
C THR A 35 -11.93 2.30 -5.86
N THR A 36 -11.52 3.23 -5.00
CA THR A 36 -10.59 2.98 -3.90
C THR A 36 -11.26 3.22 -2.55
N GLU A 37 -10.87 2.44 -1.55
CA GLU A 37 -11.33 2.56 -0.18
C GLU A 37 -10.15 2.24 0.75
N VAL A 38 -9.94 3.05 1.80
CA VAL A 38 -8.94 2.76 2.83
C VAL A 38 -9.64 2.03 3.95
N VAL A 39 -9.24 0.78 4.20
CA VAL A 39 -9.83 -0.08 5.22
C VAL A 39 -8.79 -0.53 6.24
N GLN A 40 -9.25 -1.04 7.38
CA GLN A 40 -8.39 -1.64 8.39
C GLN A 40 -7.76 -2.93 7.82
N GLY A 41 -6.46 -3.10 8.04
CA GLY A 41 -5.73 -4.32 7.70
C GLY A 41 -5.98 -5.45 8.70
N LEU A 42 -5.20 -6.53 8.59
CA LEU A 42 -5.34 -7.70 9.46
C LEU A 42 -4.92 -7.42 10.92
N LEU A 43 -3.99 -6.48 11.12
CA LEU A 43 -3.62 -5.99 12.43
C LEU A 43 -4.36 -4.68 12.71
N ASP A 44 -4.69 -4.43 13.98
CA ASP A 44 -5.52 -3.28 14.38
C ASP A 44 -4.96 -1.92 13.91
N GLU A 45 -3.65 -1.86 13.84
CA GLU A 45 -2.88 -0.68 13.48
C GLU A 45 -2.63 -0.56 11.97
N ASP A 46 -2.87 -1.60 11.18
CA ASP A 46 -2.68 -1.61 9.74
C ASP A 46 -3.81 -0.93 8.99
N ARG A 47 -3.44 -0.21 7.93
CA ARG A 47 -4.37 0.33 6.93
C ARG A 47 -3.97 -0.20 5.57
N VAL A 48 -4.97 -0.56 4.78
CA VAL A 48 -4.79 -1.10 3.44
C VAL A 48 -5.65 -0.35 2.45
N VAL A 49 -5.16 -0.23 1.22
CA VAL A 49 -5.96 0.33 0.11
C VAL A 49 -6.64 -0.83 -0.62
N GLU A 50 -7.96 -0.87 -0.53
CA GLU A 50 -8.81 -1.70 -1.38
C GLU A 50 -9.06 -0.96 -2.70
N ALA A 51 -8.67 -1.56 -3.81
CA ALA A 51 -8.99 -1.07 -5.15
C ALA A 51 -9.85 -2.08 -5.91
N ARG A 52 -10.97 -1.61 -6.45
CA ARG A 52 -11.87 -2.39 -7.31
C ARG A 52 -11.72 -1.89 -8.73
N LEU A 53 -11.07 -2.69 -9.58
CA LEU A 53 -10.79 -2.33 -10.96
C LEU A 53 -11.73 -3.06 -11.93
N PRO A 54 -12.24 -2.41 -12.98
CA PRO A 54 -12.87 -3.10 -14.09
C PRO A 54 -11.92 -4.13 -14.72
N LEU A 55 -12.43 -5.29 -15.13
CA LEU A 55 -11.60 -6.35 -15.71
C LEU A 55 -10.75 -5.91 -16.91
N HIS A 56 -11.24 -4.98 -17.73
CA HIS A 56 -10.49 -4.49 -18.88
C HIS A 56 -9.20 -3.74 -18.49
N GLN A 57 -9.10 -3.27 -17.24
CA GLN A 57 -7.90 -2.60 -16.70
C GLN A 57 -6.91 -3.58 -16.04
N LEU A 58 -7.25 -4.88 -15.96
CA LEU A 58 -6.44 -5.87 -15.26
C LEU A 58 -5.05 -6.06 -15.87
N ALA A 59 -4.95 -5.99 -17.20
CA ALA A 59 -3.67 -6.10 -17.89
C ALA A 59 -2.75 -4.90 -17.56
N ALA A 60 -3.32 -3.68 -17.58
CA ALA A 60 -2.61 -2.46 -17.21
C ALA A 60 -2.18 -2.48 -15.73
N TRP A 61 -3.06 -2.95 -14.84
CA TRP A 61 -2.73 -3.17 -13.43
C TRP A 61 -1.52 -4.09 -13.26
N ARG A 62 -1.52 -5.26 -13.91
CA ARG A 62 -0.41 -6.23 -13.80
C ARG A 62 0.92 -5.64 -14.29
N ALA A 63 0.89 -4.86 -15.37
CA ALA A 63 2.08 -4.23 -15.92
C ALA A 63 2.66 -3.14 -15.00
N GLN A 64 1.79 -2.40 -14.29
CA GLN A 64 2.19 -1.24 -13.49
C GLN A 64 2.36 -1.55 -12.00
N ARG A 65 1.85 -2.68 -11.50
CA ARG A 65 1.86 -3.04 -10.06
C ARG A 65 3.23 -2.84 -9.43
N SER A 66 4.29 -3.35 -10.06
CA SER A 66 5.64 -3.29 -9.50
C SER A 66 6.18 -1.86 -9.40
N GLN A 67 5.82 -0.98 -10.34
CA GLN A 67 6.19 0.44 -10.28
C GLN A 67 5.37 1.19 -9.22
N LEU A 68 4.11 0.82 -9.07
CA LEU A 68 3.22 1.37 -8.05
C LEU A 68 3.75 1.08 -6.64
N LEU A 69 4.23 -0.15 -6.41
CA LEU A 69 4.79 -0.62 -5.13
C LEU A 69 6.24 -0.19 -4.89
N ALA A 70 7.01 0.13 -5.94
CA ALA A 70 8.39 0.60 -5.80
C ALA A 70 8.50 2.11 -5.46
N GLN A 71 7.39 2.86 -5.52
CA GLN A 71 7.33 4.24 -5.05
C GLN A 71 7.24 4.33 -3.52
N THR A 72 7.14 3.19 -2.84
CA THR A 72 7.30 3.03 -1.39
C THR A 72 8.80 3.16 -1.08
N PRO A 73 9.27 4.24 -0.43
CA PRO A 73 10.65 4.30 0.03
C PRO A 73 10.92 3.12 0.96
N ASP A 74 12.04 2.43 0.73
CA ASP A 74 12.61 1.45 1.66
C ASP A 74 12.71 2.13 3.04
N PRO A 75 12.24 1.50 4.14
CA PRO A 75 12.44 2.07 5.47
C PRO A 75 13.94 2.23 5.67
N GLN A 76 14.41 3.49 5.69
CA GLN A 76 15.79 3.79 6.02
C GLN A 76 16.10 3.07 7.34
N PRO A 77 17.19 2.29 7.43
CA PRO A 77 17.59 1.74 8.72
C PRO A 77 17.79 2.93 9.65
N GLY A 78 16.91 3.07 10.64
CA GLY A 78 17.01 4.11 11.66
C GLY A 78 18.40 4.07 12.29
N PRO A 79 18.93 5.22 12.75
CA PRO A 79 20.25 5.23 13.36
C PRO A 79 20.28 4.19 14.48
N ALA A 80 21.26 3.29 14.44
CA ALA A 80 21.43 2.25 15.43
C ALA A 80 21.34 2.89 16.83
N ARG A 81 20.32 2.52 17.60
CA ARG A 81 20.24 2.94 19.00
C ARG A 81 21.55 2.49 19.66
N PRO A 82 22.27 3.36 20.38
CA PRO A 82 23.38 2.93 21.21
C PRO A 82 22.83 1.86 22.15
N VAL A 83 23.39 0.65 22.10
CA VAL A 83 23.17 -0.35 23.13
C VAL A 83 23.77 0.22 24.40
N ASP A 84 22.92 0.61 25.35
CA ASP A 84 23.37 0.90 26.71
C ASP A 84 24.07 -0.36 27.25
N PRO A 85 25.31 -0.25 27.76
CA PRO A 85 25.99 -1.40 28.33
C PRO A 85 25.17 -1.91 29.53
N GLU A 86 24.81 -3.18 29.45
CA GLU A 86 24.15 -3.94 30.52
C GLU A 86 24.97 -3.78 31.83
N PRO A 87 24.35 -3.46 32.97
CA PRO A 87 25.10 -3.37 34.22
C PRO A 87 25.58 -4.76 34.61
N GLU A 88 26.90 -4.96 34.63
CA GLU A 88 27.54 -6.18 35.14
C GLU A 88 27.13 -6.43 36.62
N PRO A 89 26.97 -7.71 37.04
CA PRO A 89 26.50 -8.09 38.37
C PRO A 89 27.50 -7.84 39.50
#